data_AF-A0A6H9SYZ2-F1
#
_entry.id   AF-A0A6H9SYZ2-F1
#
_cell.length_a   1.000
_cell.length_b   1.000
_cell.length_c   1.000
_cell.angle_alpha   90.00
_cell.angle_beta   90.00
_cell.angle_gamma   90.00
#
_symmetry.space_group_name_H-M   'P 1'
#
loop_
_entity.id
_entity.type
_entity.pdbx_description
1 polymer ?
#
loop_
_entity_poly.entity_id
_entity_poly.type
_entity_poly.pdbx_seq_one_letter_code
_entity_poly.pdbx_strand_id
1 'polypeptide(L)'
;MKIRENQRSGFRVGDVVTLKTGGPRMTVTYAGPVVFDDADWLICQWFDDSGHFRQEMFHHDTVALEPRAISAGRARIRMLAHRYRSAA
;
A
#
# COMPACT_ATOMS: atom_id res chain seq x y z
N MET A 1 -23.46 13.31 -22.06
CA MET A 1 -22.49 12.48 -21.32
C MET A 1 -21.14 13.18 -21.39
N LYS A 2 -20.77 13.95 -20.36
CA LYS A 2 -19.47 14.64 -20.35
C LYS A 2 -18.41 13.61 -19.97
N ILE A 3 -17.49 13.31 -20.88
CA ILE A 3 -16.28 12.56 -20.58
C ILE A 3 -15.50 13.43 -19.60
N ARG A 4 -15.56 13.09 -18.31
CA ARG A 4 -14.79 13.78 -17.28
C ARG A 4 -13.35 13.36 -17.48
N GLU A 5 -12.48 14.33 -17.74
CA GLU A 5 -11.04 14.14 -17.79
C GLU A 5 -10.59 13.80 -16.37
N ASN A 6 -10.61 12.50 -16.06
CA ASN A 6 -10.30 11.97 -14.74
C ASN A 6 -8.84 12.33 -14.43
N GLN A 7 -8.61 13.22 -13.45
CA GLN A 7 -7.28 13.38 -12.87
C GLN A 7 -6.94 12.07 -12.17
N ARG A 8 -6.35 11.15 -12.93
CA ARG A 8 -5.96 9.85 -12.41
C ARG A 8 -4.98 10.09 -11.29
N SER A 9 -5.32 9.59 -10.11
CA SER A 9 -4.55 9.71 -8.87
C SER A 9 -3.09 9.19 -8.94
N GLY A 10 -2.68 8.64 -10.08
CA GLY A 10 -1.33 8.14 -10.35
C GLY A 10 -1.07 6.74 -9.82
N PHE A 11 -1.97 6.22 -8.98
CA PHE A 11 -1.90 4.86 -8.44
C PHE A 11 -2.25 3.80 -9.49
N ARG A 12 -1.62 2.64 -9.35
CA ARG A 12 -1.81 1.47 -10.19
C ARG A 12 -1.97 0.22 -9.33
N VAL A 13 -2.68 -0.77 -9.86
CA VAL A 13 -2.73 -2.10 -9.26
C VAL A 13 -1.30 -2.64 -9.07
N GLY A 14 -1.04 -3.19 -7.89
CA GLY A 14 0.26 -3.69 -7.45
C GLY A 14 1.15 -2.63 -6.79
N ASP A 15 0.76 -1.35 -6.77
CA ASP A 15 1.48 -0.35 -5.97
C ASP A 15 1.44 -0.71 -4.49
N VAL A 16 2.56 -0.47 -3.82
CA VAL A 16 2.63 -0.59 -2.37
C VAL A 16 2.44 0.81 -1.80
N VAL A 17 1.50 0.94 -0.88
CA VAL A 17 1.12 2.20 -0.26
C VAL A 17 1.04 2.06 1.25
N THR A 18 1.10 3.18 1.96
CA THR A 18 0.79 3.28 3.40
C THR A 18 -0.17 4.45 3.59
N LEU A 19 -1.00 4.43 4.63
CA LEU A 19 -1.72 5.65 5.01
C LEU A 19 -0.71 6.74 5.37
N LYS A 20 -1.03 7.99 5.05
CA LYS A 20 -0.21 9.16 5.43
C LYS A 20 -0.08 9.31 6.95
N THR A 21 -1.05 8.79 7.70
CA THR A 21 -1.02 8.72 9.17
C THR A 21 -0.12 7.59 9.69
N GLY A 22 0.48 6.78 8.82
CA GLY A 22 1.25 5.59 9.16
C GLY A 22 0.41 4.32 9.19
N GLY A 23 1.02 3.19 9.55
CA GLY A 23 0.35 1.89 9.62
C GLY A 23 0.98 0.84 8.70
N PRO A 24 0.25 -0.24 8.38
CA PRO A 24 0.78 -1.33 7.59
C PRO A 24 1.01 -0.91 6.13
N ARG A 25 1.98 -1.56 5.49
CA ARG A 25 2.14 -1.47 4.04
C ARG A 25 1.07 -2.31 3.37
N MET A 26 0.37 -1.71 2.42
CA MET A 26 -0.75 -2.33 1.72
C MET A 26 -0.46 -2.39 0.22
N THR A 27 -1.05 -3.35 -0.46
CA THR A 27 -0.97 -3.49 -1.92
C THR A 27 -2.28 -3.05 -2.54
N VAL A 28 -2.20 -2.14 -3.51
CA VAL A 28 -3.35 -1.68 -4.29
C VAL A 28 -3.83 -2.81 -5.18
N THR A 29 -5.11 -3.16 -5.10
CA THR A 29 -5.77 -4.19 -5.93
C THR A 29 -6.82 -3.62 -6.86
N TYR A 30 -7.26 -2.39 -6.60
CA TYR A 30 -8.09 -1.58 -7.50
C TYR A 30 -7.70 -0.11 -7.35
N ALA A 31 -7.72 0.63 -8.45
CA ALA A 31 -7.53 2.08 -8.48
C ALA A 31 -8.44 2.69 -9.55
N GLY A 32 -9.39 3.53 -9.16
CA GLY A 32 -10.29 4.18 -10.10
C GLY A 32 -11.55 4.76 -9.46
N PRO A 33 -12.49 5.26 -10.28
CA PRO A 33 -13.70 5.90 -9.81
C PRO A 33 -14.63 4.92 -9.10
N VAL A 34 -15.51 5.45 -8.26
CA VAL A 34 -16.59 4.69 -7.58
C VAL A 34 -17.94 5.37 -7.83
N VAL A 35 -19.03 4.66 -7.59
CA VAL A 35 -20.39 5.15 -7.92
C VAL A 35 -20.85 6.29 -7.00
N PHE A 36 -20.27 6.39 -5.80
CA PHE A 36 -20.73 7.29 -4.74
C PHE A 36 -19.85 8.53 -4.54
N ASP A 37 -18.79 8.69 -5.33
CA ASP A 37 -17.86 9.82 -5.23
C ASP A 37 -17.27 10.12 -6.62
N ASP A 38 -16.95 11.39 -6.86
CA ASP A 38 -16.37 11.89 -8.10
C ASP A 38 -14.83 11.72 -8.15
N ALA A 39 -14.20 11.32 -7.04
CA ALA A 39 -12.76 11.08 -6.94
C ALA A 39 -12.36 9.61 -7.18
N ASP A 40 -11.07 9.37 -7.42
CA ASP A 40 -10.50 8.02 -7.47
C ASP A 40 -10.41 7.41 -6.06
N TRP A 41 -10.77 6.14 -5.94
CA TRP A 41 -10.63 5.35 -4.73
C TRP A 41 -9.74 4.13 -4.98
N LEU A 42 -9.11 3.67 -3.90
CA LEU A 42 -8.24 2.51 -3.91
C LEU A 42 -8.86 1.39 -3.08
N ILE A 43 -8.78 0.15 -3.56
CA ILE A 43 -8.95 -1.04 -2.71
C ILE A 43 -7.56 -1.55 -2.39
N CYS A 44 -7.24 -1.61 -1.10
CA CYS A 44 -5.93 -2.00 -0.60
C CYS A 44 -6.05 -3.30 0.21
N GLN A 45 -5.05 -4.17 0.06
CA GLN A 45 -4.96 -5.44 0.80
C GLN A 45 -3.64 -5.53 1.56
N TRP A 46 -3.67 -6.11 2.77
CA TRP A 46 -2.49 -6.36 3.59
C TRP A 46 -2.74 -7.49 4.58
N PHE A 47 -1.69 -7.90 5.28
CA PHE A 47 -1.81 -8.75 6.46
C PHE A 47 -1.59 -7.89 7.70
N ASP A 48 -2.47 -7.99 8.68
CA ASP A 48 -2.28 -7.32 9.97
C ASP A 48 -1.18 -8.01 10.80
N ASP A 49 -0.88 -7.46 11.98
CA ASP A 49 0.19 -7.96 12.86
C ASP A 49 -0.05 -9.41 13.34
N SER A 50 -1.29 -9.89 13.29
CA SER A 50 -1.64 -11.29 13.59
C SER A 50 -1.57 -12.21 12.37
N GLY A 51 -1.23 -11.68 11.20
CA GLY A 51 -1.17 -12.43 9.95
C GLY A 51 -2.52 -12.66 9.29
N HIS A 52 -3.59 -11.99 9.74
CA HIS A 52 -4.89 -12.09 9.09
C HIS A 52 -4.95 -11.18 7.86
N PHE A 53 -5.53 -11.70 6.79
CA PHE A 53 -5.78 -10.94 5.57
C PHE A 53 -6.81 -9.83 5.83
N ARG A 54 -6.49 -8.63 5.39
CA ARG A 54 -7.33 -7.43 5.47
C ARG A 54 -7.49 -6.83 4.08
N GLN A 55 -8.66 -6.25 3.84
CA GLN A 55 -8.98 -5.48 2.65
C GLN A 55 -9.84 -4.28 3.04
N GLU A 56 -9.50 -3.11 2.55
CA GLU A 56 -10.24 -1.87 2.85
C GLU A 56 -10.17 -0.89 1.67
N MET A 57 -11.14 0.02 1.63
CA MET A 57 -11.20 1.11 0.66
C MET A 57 -10.69 2.41 1.24
N PHE A 58 -9.83 3.09 0.50
CA PHE A 58 -9.27 4.38 0.89
C PHE A 58 -9.42 5.40 -0.23
N HIS A 59 -9.73 6.64 0.14
CA HIS A 59 -9.66 7.75 -0.78
C HIS A 59 -8.20 8.00 -1.17
N HIS A 60 -7.93 8.28 -2.44
CA HIS A 60 -6.56 8.30 -2.97
C HIS A 60 -5.62 9.30 -2.27
N ASP A 61 -6.16 10.36 -1.67
CA ASP A 61 -5.40 11.40 -0.97
C ASP A 61 -4.96 11.01 0.44
N THR A 62 -5.50 9.92 0.99
CA THR A 62 -5.18 9.44 2.35
C THR A 62 -3.95 8.55 2.39
N VAL A 63 -3.52 8.07 1.23
CA VAL A 63 -2.38 7.15 1.08
C VAL A 63 -1.17 7.83 0.44
N ALA A 64 -0.01 7.25 0.65
CA ALA A 64 1.23 7.61 -0.01
C ALA A 64 1.90 6.37 -0.61
N LEU A 65 2.53 6.53 -1.77
CA LEU A 65 3.35 5.48 -2.40
C LEU A 65 4.56 5.15 -1.53
N GLU A 66 4.76 3.86 -1.32
CA GLU A 66 5.95 3.33 -0.67
C GLU A 66 6.98 2.89 -1.73
N PRO A 67 8.28 3.16 -1.51
CA PRO A 67 9.33 2.57 -2.32
C PRO A 67 9.22 1.04 -2.35
N ARG A 68 9.11 0.47 -3.55
CA ARG A 68 9.12 -0.99 -3.75
C ARG A 68 10.48 -1.61 -3.48
N ALA A 69 11.55 -0.81 -3.46
CA ALA A 69 12.88 -1.26 -3.09
C ALA A 69 13.01 -1.38 -1.57
N ILE A 70 13.31 -2.59 -1.09
CA ILE A 70 13.90 -2.75 0.23
C ILE A 70 15.33 -2.20 0.09
N SER A 71 15.67 -1.12 0.80
CA SER A 71 17.06 -0.67 0.78
C SER A 71 17.97 -1.82 1.21
N ALA A 72 19.09 -2.00 0.51
CA ALA A 72 20.05 -3.06 0.82
C ALA A 72 20.48 -3.03 2.30
N GLY A 73 20.51 -1.82 2.91
CA GLY A 73 20.72 -1.63 4.35
C GLY A 73 19.66 -2.28 5.23
N ARG A 74 18.36 -2.10 4.93
CA ARG A 74 17.27 -2.75 5.69
C ARG A 74 17.24 -4.27 5.47
N ALA A 75 17.56 -4.74 4.27
CA ALA A 75 17.70 -6.17 3.98
C ALA A 75 18.84 -6.80 4.82
N ARG A 76 20.00 -6.14 4.89
CA ARG A 76 21.17 -6.60 5.67
C ARG A 76 20.89 -6.66 7.17
N ILE A 77 20.19 -5.67 7.73
CA ILE A 77 19.81 -5.66 9.16
C ILE A 77 18.88 -6.83 9.49
N ARG A 78 17.88 -7.14 8.65
CA ARG A 78 17.01 -8.32 8.85
C ARG A 78 17.78 -9.63 8.80
N MET A 79 18.76 -9.77 7.90
CA MET A 79 19.62 -10.96 7.83
C MET A 79 20.50 -11.12 9.07
N LEU A 80 21.06 -10.03 9.61
CA LEU A 80 21.87 -10.06 10.82
C LEU A 80 21.01 -10.45 12.03
N ALA A 81 19.83 -9.85 12.19
CA ALA A 81 18.91 -10.17 13.28
C ALA A 81 18.40 -11.63 13.25
N HIS A 82 18.29 -12.24 12.07
CA HIS A 82 18.00 -13.68 11.95
C HIS A 82 19.19 -14.55 12.37
N ARG A 83 20.43 -14.20 11.98
CA ARG A 83 21.62 -14.98 12.36
C ARG A 83 21.90 -14.98 13.85
N TYR A 84 21.66 -13.88 14.56
CA TYR A 84 21.85 -13.82 16.01
C TYR A 84 20.87 -14.72 16.79
N ARG A 85 19.71 -15.05 16.21
CA ARG A 85 18.70 -15.92 16.85
C ARG A 85 18.93 -17.42 16.66
N SER A 86 19.80 -17.80 15.73
CA SER A 86 20.13 -19.21 15.44
C SER A 86 21.44 -19.67 16.08
N ALA A 87 22.14 -18.79 16.79
CA ALA A 87 23.42 -19.07 17.44
C ALA A 87 23.35 -19.02 18.98
N ALA A 88 22.13 -19.02 19.55
CA ALA A 88 21.85 -19.05 20.98
C ALA A 88 21.13 -20.34 21.35
#